data_AF-A0A439CWV0-F1
#
_entry.id   AF-A0A439CWV0-F1
#
_cell.length_a   1.000
_cell.length_b   1.000
_cell.length_c   1.000
_cell.angle_alpha   90.00
_cell.angle_beta   90.00
_cell.angle_gamma   90.00
#
_symmetry.space_group_name_H-M   'P 1'
#
loop_
_entity.id
_entity.type
_entity.pdbx_description
1 polymer ?
#
loop_
_entity_poly.entity_id
_entity_poly.type
_entity_poly.pdbx_seq_one_letter_code
_entity_poly.pdbx_strand_id
1 'polypeptide(L)'
;MDENFWNTMGGKYPVNSFWAERFLIDPLDPSSGPGRDDVPSTVYQSPVAPKAEGPEKGVFFSVKGLEGAWIPYGRGHAACPSRHLAKRLILYTTGLLLAAFDIEIVTQQVVMDSPRFGLGVQRPKQPVKFRMKRKTSSSAH
;
A
#
# COMPACT_ATOMS: atom_id res chain seq x y z
N MET A 1 -1.23 11.48 -8.56
CA MET A 1 0.11 11.27 -7.99
C MET A 1 1.12 11.88 -8.95
N ASP A 2 2.24 12.40 -8.46
CA ASP A 2 3.27 13.04 -9.29
C ASP A 2 4.21 11.99 -9.93
N GLU A 3 4.25 11.94 -11.25
CA GLU A 3 5.10 11.00 -12.01
C GLU A 3 6.60 11.28 -11.84
N ASN A 4 6.97 12.50 -11.45
CA ASN A 4 8.37 12.87 -11.22
C ASN A 4 8.89 12.42 -9.86
N PHE A 5 7.99 12.03 -8.94
CA PHE A 5 8.36 11.56 -7.61
C PHE A 5 8.20 10.04 -7.48
N TRP A 6 7.06 9.51 -7.90
CA TRP A 6 6.69 8.13 -7.64
C TRP A 6 7.36 7.16 -8.62
N ASN A 7 7.90 6.06 -8.09
CA ASN A 7 8.45 4.99 -8.89
C ASN A 7 7.38 4.36 -9.79
N THR A 8 7.67 4.28 -11.08
CA THR A 8 6.81 3.67 -12.11
C THR A 8 7.44 2.43 -12.75
N MET A 9 8.63 1.99 -12.30
CA MET A 9 9.43 0.93 -12.92
C MET A 9 9.58 1.13 -14.43
N GLY A 10 10.10 2.28 -14.83
CA GLY A 10 10.25 2.62 -16.26
C GLY A 10 8.93 2.72 -17.01
N GLY A 11 7.83 3.08 -16.34
CA GLY A 11 6.49 3.20 -16.93
C GLY A 11 5.65 1.92 -16.90
N LYS A 12 6.18 0.78 -16.43
CA LYS A 12 5.43 -0.47 -16.29
C LYS A 12 4.25 -0.35 -15.32
N TYR A 13 4.39 0.47 -14.28
CA TYR A 13 3.36 0.73 -13.28
C TYR A 13 3.06 2.24 -13.18
N PRO A 14 2.21 2.79 -14.07
CA PRO A 14 1.79 4.19 -14.02
C PRO A 14 1.26 4.62 -12.64
N VAL A 15 1.38 5.89 -12.29
CA VAL A 15 0.98 6.40 -10.97
C VAL A 15 -0.54 6.43 -10.73
N ASN A 16 -1.33 6.28 -11.79
CA ASN A 16 -2.78 6.13 -11.74
C ASN A 16 -3.21 4.65 -11.68
N SER A 17 -2.26 3.72 -11.66
CA SER A 17 -2.51 2.29 -11.52
C SER A 17 -2.09 1.80 -10.13
N PHE A 18 -2.83 0.82 -9.60
CA PHE A 18 -2.48 0.21 -8.32
C PHE A 18 -1.30 -0.75 -8.52
N TRP A 19 -0.26 -0.58 -7.70
CA TRP A 19 0.93 -1.44 -7.66
C TRP A 19 1.36 -1.59 -6.20
N ALA A 20 1.15 -2.78 -5.63
CA ALA A 20 1.35 -3.02 -4.19
C ALA A 20 2.84 -2.98 -3.80
N GLU A 21 3.70 -3.51 -4.66
CA GLU A 21 5.14 -3.62 -4.42
C GLU A 21 5.85 -2.26 -4.46
N ARG A 22 5.18 -1.19 -4.89
CA ARG A 22 5.71 0.19 -4.84
C ARG A 22 6.17 0.60 -3.45
N PHE A 23 5.55 0.08 -2.40
CA PHE A 23 5.88 0.42 -1.00
C PHE A 23 6.83 -0.58 -0.34
N LEU A 24 7.28 -1.57 -1.10
CA LEU A 24 8.24 -2.57 -0.66
C LEU A 24 9.64 -2.16 -1.09
N ILE A 25 10.57 -2.27 -0.15
CA ILE A 25 11.99 -2.00 -0.37
C ILE A 25 12.71 -3.33 -0.25
N ASP A 26 13.38 -3.69 -1.32
CA ASP A 26 14.29 -4.82 -1.40
C ASP A 26 15.74 -4.30 -1.23
N PRO A 27 16.45 -4.68 -0.17
CA PRO A 27 17.84 -4.28 0.02
C PRO A 27 18.81 -4.73 -1.09
N LEU A 28 18.41 -5.72 -1.91
CA LEU A 28 19.18 -6.24 -3.03
C LEU A 28 18.86 -5.54 -4.36
N ASP A 29 17.73 -4.83 -4.44
CA ASP A 29 17.33 -4.07 -5.63
C ASP A 29 17.25 -2.57 -5.30
N PRO A 30 18.27 -1.79 -5.67
CA PRO A 30 18.29 -0.34 -5.44
C PRO A 30 17.13 0.41 -6.09
N SER A 31 16.53 -0.15 -7.15
CA SER A 31 15.41 0.47 -7.87
C SER A 31 14.05 0.21 -7.20
N SER A 32 14.05 -0.52 -6.09
CA SER A 32 12.86 -0.82 -5.31
C SER A 32 12.40 0.37 -4.46
N GLY A 33 11.15 0.31 -4.02
CA GLY A 33 10.57 1.34 -3.17
C GLY A 33 9.83 2.45 -3.92
N PRO A 34 9.26 3.40 -3.16
CA PRO A 34 8.19 4.25 -3.67
C PRO A 34 8.66 5.49 -4.43
N GLY A 35 9.84 6.01 -4.12
CA GLY A 35 10.45 7.13 -4.82
C GLY A 35 11.34 6.66 -5.97
N ARG A 36 11.51 7.49 -6.99
CA ARG A 36 12.47 7.21 -8.07
C ARG A 36 13.90 7.54 -7.63
N ASP A 37 14.87 6.89 -8.27
CA ASP A 37 16.30 7.08 -7.99
C ASP A 37 16.83 8.47 -8.39
N ASP A 38 16.15 9.14 -9.32
CA ASP A 38 16.50 10.48 -9.81
C ASP A 38 15.92 11.62 -8.96
N VAL A 39 15.11 11.30 -7.94
CA VAL A 39 14.60 12.30 -7.00
C VAL A 39 15.75 12.79 -6.12
N PRO A 40 15.97 14.12 -6.01
CA PRO A 40 17.01 14.66 -5.15
C PRO A 40 16.87 14.14 -3.70
N SER A 41 17.98 13.79 -3.08
CA SER A 41 18.02 13.29 -1.69
C SER A 41 17.54 14.31 -0.64
N THR A 42 17.44 15.59 -1.04
CA THR A 42 16.79 16.67 -0.26
C THR A 42 15.27 16.56 -0.23
N VAL A 43 14.68 15.87 -1.21
CA VAL A 43 13.23 15.70 -1.40
C VAL A 43 12.78 14.32 -0.91
N TYR A 44 13.54 13.27 -1.21
CA TYR A 44 13.24 11.91 -0.80
C TYR A 44 14.50 11.19 -0.36
N GLN A 45 14.47 10.57 0.82
CA GLN A 45 15.52 9.65 1.25
C GLN A 45 14.94 8.25 1.31
N SER A 46 15.47 7.36 0.46
CA SER A 46 15.07 5.96 0.49
C SER A 46 15.33 5.39 1.90
N PRO A 47 14.31 4.78 2.53
CA PRO A 47 14.45 4.21 3.86
C PRO A 47 15.53 3.13 3.86
N VAL A 48 16.56 3.32 4.68
CA VAL A 48 17.57 2.29 4.90
C VAL A 48 16.92 1.10 5.60
N ALA A 49 17.22 -0.11 5.14
CA ALA A 49 16.83 -1.34 5.80
C ALA A 49 17.16 -1.26 7.30
N PRO A 50 16.26 -1.72 8.19
CA PRO A 50 16.61 -1.88 9.60
C PRO A 50 17.93 -2.65 9.69
N LYS A 51 18.82 -2.29 10.63
CA LYS A 51 19.98 -3.12 10.98
C LYS A 51 19.45 -4.41 11.60
N ALA A 52 19.06 -5.37 10.77
CA ALA A 52 18.75 -6.71 11.18
C ALA A 52 20.09 -7.44 11.33
N GLU A 53 20.45 -7.78 12.56
CA GLU A 53 21.53 -8.73 12.84
C GLU A 53 20.99 -10.13 12.54
N GLY A 54 21.07 -10.55 11.28
CA GLY A 54 20.60 -11.86 10.83
C GLY A 54 20.71 -12.06 9.32
N PRO A 55 20.73 -13.31 8.82
CA PRO A 55 21.00 -13.63 7.42
C PRO A 55 19.86 -13.27 6.45
N GLU A 56 18.76 -12.71 6.93
CA GLU A 56 17.58 -12.36 6.12
C GLU A 56 17.41 -10.84 6.07
N LYS A 57 18.09 -10.19 5.12
CA LYS A 57 17.73 -8.84 4.67
C LYS A 57 16.45 -8.94 3.83
N GLY A 58 15.33 -9.25 4.47
CA GLY A 58 14.05 -9.44 3.80
C GLY A 58 13.50 -8.13 3.21
N VAL A 59 12.72 -8.27 2.14
CA VAL A 59 11.89 -7.19 1.59
C VAL A 59 11.00 -6.62 2.68
N PHE A 60 10.99 -5.31 2.86
CA PHE A 60 10.23 -4.67 3.93
C PHE A 60 9.36 -3.52 3.42
N PHE A 61 8.22 -3.31 4.09
CA PHE A 61 7.30 -2.21 3.79
C PHE A 61 7.78 -0.91 4.44
N SER A 62 7.81 0.19 3.70
CA SER A 62 8.10 1.51 4.25
C SER A 62 7.32 2.64 3.57
N VAL A 63 7.00 3.65 4.38
CA VAL A 63 6.40 4.93 3.96
C VAL A 63 7.20 6.12 4.46
N LYS A 64 8.40 5.89 5.02
CA LYS A 64 9.30 6.96 5.44
C LYS A 64 9.80 7.73 4.21
N GLY A 65 9.95 9.05 4.33
CA GLY A 65 10.37 9.89 3.21
C GLY A 65 9.21 10.32 2.29
N LEU A 66 8.00 9.77 2.47
CA LEU A 66 6.83 10.11 1.65
C LEU A 66 6.04 11.29 2.19
N GLU A 67 6.62 12.09 3.10
CA GLU A 67 5.96 13.24 3.69
C GLU A 67 5.59 14.25 2.60
N GLY A 68 4.30 14.57 2.49
CA GLY A 68 3.80 15.52 1.48
C GLY A 68 3.39 14.87 0.16
N ALA A 69 4.00 13.74 -0.23
CA ALA A 69 3.58 12.97 -1.41
C ALA A 69 2.49 11.93 -1.09
N TRP A 70 2.53 11.35 0.13
CA TRP A 70 1.59 10.35 0.60
C TRP A 70 0.80 10.85 1.81
N ILE A 71 -0.41 11.36 1.57
CA ILE A 71 -1.25 12.00 2.60
C ILE A 71 -2.64 11.36 2.70
N PRO A 72 -2.78 10.02 2.85
CA PRO A 72 -4.09 9.36 2.90
C PRO A 72 -4.89 9.68 4.17
N TYR A 73 -4.23 10.22 5.20
CA TYR A 73 -4.83 10.57 6.48
C TYR A 73 -4.83 12.07 6.75
N GLY A 74 -4.65 12.92 5.73
CA GLY A 74 -4.50 14.38 5.92
C GLY A 74 -3.14 14.80 6.50
N ARG A 75 -2.92 16.12 6.64
CA ARG A 75 -1.65 16.74 7.07
C ARG A 75 -1.91 17.82 8.11
N GLY A 76 -0.93 18.05 8.99
CA GLY A 76 -0.98 19.14 9.98
C GLY A 76 -2.13 18.98 10.96
N HIS A 77 -2.79 20.09 11.30
CA HIS A 77 -3.95 20.11 12.22
C HIS A 77 -5.18 19.37 11.69
N ALA A 78 -5.28 19.18 10.38
CA ALA A 78 -6.35 18.42 9.74
C ALA A 78 -6.00 16.93 9.55
N ALA A 79 -4.86 16.47 10.08
CA ALA A 79 -4.51 15.05 10.04
C ALA A 79 -5.46 14.24 10.92
N CYS A 80 -5.87 13.08 10.44
CA CYS A 80 -6.72 12.15 11.17
C CYS A 80 -6.04 11.75 12.50
N PRO A 81 -6.66 12.04 13.65
CA PRO A 81 -6.07 11.74 14.96
C PRO A 81 -5.93 10.22 15.17
N SER A 82 -6.83 9.43 14.58
CA SER A 82 -6.85 7.98 14.69
C SER A 82 -6.05 7.25 13.59
N ARG A 83 -5.19 7.92 12.81
CA ARG A 83 -4.42 7.30 11.70
C ARG A 83 -3.64 6.05 12.08
N HIS A 84 -3.02 6.04 13.27
CA HIS A 84 -2.25 4.89 13.76
C HIS A 84 -3.16 3.70 14.12
N LEU A 85 -4.31 4.00 14.73
CA LEU A 85 -5.32 2.98 15.04
C LEU A 85 -5.94 2.43 13.76
N ALA A 86 -6.34 3.31 12.83
CA ALA A 86 -6.91 2.91 11.54
C ALA A 86 -5.98 1.97 10.78
N LYS A 87 -4.68 2.30 10.69
CA LYS A 87 -3.69 1.42 10.05
C LYS A 87 -3.62 0.04 10.71
N ARG A 88 -3.57 -0.01 12.05
CA ARG A 88 -3.52 -1.27 12.81
C ARG A 88 -4.78 -2.10 12.61
N LEU A 89 -5.96 -1.48 12.67
CA LEU A 89 -7.24 -2.16 12.46
C LEU A 89 -7.36 -2.72 11.05
N ILE A 90 -7.02 -1.94 10.02
CA ILE A 90 -7.04 -2.39 8.63
C ILE A 90 -6.15 -3.63 8.47
N LEU A 91 -4.88 -3.55 8.91
CA LEU A 91 -3.95 -4.68 8.79
C LEU A 91 -4.42 -5.91 9.56
N TYR A 92 -4.89 -5.72 10.80
CA TYR A 92 -5.38 -6.81 11.65
C TYR A 92 -6.62 -7.48 11.04
N THR A 93 -7.63 -6.70 10.64
CA THR A 93 -8.85 -7.23 10.04
C THR A 93 -8.56 -7.91 8.69
N THR A 94 -7.70 -7.33 7.85
CA THR A 94 -7.28 -7.98 6.60
C THR A 94 -6.55 -9.29 6.89
N GLY A 95 -5.64 -9.31 7.86
CA GLY A 95 -4.96 -10.54 8.27
C GLY A 95 -5.93 -11.62 8.75
N LEU A 96 -6.91 -11.27 9.58
CA LEU A 96 -7.96 -12.20 10.03
C LEU A 96 -8.80 -12.73 8.87
N LEU A 97 -9.21 -11.86 7.95
CA LEU A 97 -9.99 -12.25 6.77
C LEU A 97 -9.21 -13.23 5.91
N LEU A 98 -7.93 -12.95 5.62
CA LEU A 98 -7.07 -13.82 4.83
C LEU A 98 -6.73 -15.13 5.54
N ALA A 99 -6.63 -15.14 6.87
CA ALA A 99 -6.37 -16.34 7.66
C ALA A 99 -7.60 -17.26 7.73
N ALA A 100 -8.81 -16.68 7.82
CA ALA A 100 -10.04 -17.44 8.04
C ALA A 100 -10.83 -17.76 6.76
N PHE A 101 -10.62 -17.04 5.66
CA PHE A 101 -11.43 -17.16 4.45
C PHE A 101 -10.59 -17.21 3.17
N ASP A 102 -11.11 -17.94 2.19
CA ASP A 102 -10.74 -17.82 0.78
C ASP A 102 -11.70 -16.82 0.12
N ILE A 103 -11.16 -15.76 -0.46
CA ILE A 103 -11.92 -14.65 -1.04
C ILE A 103 -11.58 -14.55 -2.54
N GLU A 104 -12.59 -14.66 -3.38
CA GLU A 104 -12.47 -14.52 -4.84
C GLU A 104 -13.29 -13.31 -5.31
N ILE A 105 -12.66 -12.36 -5.99
CA ILE A 105 -13.34 -11.19 -6.56
C ILE A 105 -13.87 -11.58 -7.95
N VAL A 106 -15.19 -11.57 -8.12
CA VAL A 106 -15.87 -11.93 -9.37
C VAL A 106 -15.96 -10.73 -10.32
N THR A 107 -15.99 -9.52 -9.76
CA THR A 107 -16.01 -8.29 -10.55
C THR A 107 -14.66 -8.07 -11.25
N GLN A 108 -14.67 -8.05 -12.58
CA GLN A 108 -13.46 -7.88 -13.41
C GLN A 108 -12.84 -6.49 -13.29
N GLN A 109 -13.66 -5.43 -13.20
CA GLN A 109 -13.18 -4.05 -13.13
C GLN A 109 -13.97 -3.27 -12.08
N VAL A 110 -13.25 -2.66 -11.15
CA VAL A 110 -13.81 -1.79 -10.12
C VAL A 110 -13.67 -0.35 -10.59
N VAL A 111 -14.77 0.24 -11.05
CA VAL A 111 -14.81 1.67 -11.41
C VAL A 111 -15.09 2.48 -10.15
N MET A 112 -14.27 3.48 -9.88
CA MET A 112 -14.44 4.36 -8.72
C MET A 112 -15.41 5.50 -9.03
N ASP A 113 -16.18 5.92 -8.02
CA ASP A 113 -17.17 6.99 -8.13
C ASP A 113 -16.52 8.37 -7.97
N SER A 114 -17.00 9.35 -8.73
CA SER A 114 -16.41 10.71 -8.83
C SER A 114 -17.07 11.79 -7.95
N PRO A 115 -18.39 11.81 -7.68
CA PRO A 115 -19.05 12.92 -6.98
C PRO A 115 -18.55 13.21 -5.57
N ARG A 116 -17.92 12.23 -4.90
CA ARG A 116 -17.37 12.40 -3.55
C ARG A 116 -15.85 12.42 -3.52
N PHE A 117 -15.22 12.63 -4.68
CA PHE A 117 -13.78 12.77 -4.77
C PHE A 117 -13.31 13.94 -3.88
N GLY A 118 -12.28 13.71 -3.07
CA GLY A 118 -11.75 14.69 -2.11
C GLY A 118 -12.41 14.66 -0.72
N LEU A 119 -13.53 13.97 -0.53
CA LEU A 119 -14.22 13.86 0.78
C LEU A 119 -13.78 12.63 1.59
N GLY A 120 -12.59 12.10 1.32
CA GLY A 120 -12.02 10.92 1.97
C GLY A 120 -11.82 9.75 1.00
N VAL A 121 -12.12 8.52 1.47
CA VAL A 121 -11.94 7.31 0.66
C VAL A 121 -12.97 7.27 -0.46
N GLN A 122 -12.47 7.18 -1.69
CA GLN A 122 -13.30 7.05 -2.87
C GLN A 122 -14.05 5.71 -2.84
N ARG A 123 -15.31 5.71 -3.24
CA ARG A 123 -16.14 4.49 -3.22
C ARG A 123 -16.22 3.87 -4.60
N PRO A 124 -16.39 2.55 -4.74
CA PRO A 124 -16.79 1.95 -5.99
C PRO A 124 -18.12 2.54 -6.49
N LYS A 125 -18.22 2.80 -7.79
CA LYS A 125 -19.44 3.27 -8.46
C LYS A 125 -20.54 2.21 -8.45
N GLN A 126 -20.15 0.94 -8.45
CA GLN A 126 -21.06 -0.20 -8.48
C GLN A 126 -20.67 -1.20 -7.37
N PRO A 127 -21.63 -2.01 -6.87
CA PRO A 127 -21.32 -3.08 -5.94
C PRO A 127 -20.26 -4.05 -6.50
N VAL A 128 -19.21 -4.31 -5.72
CA VAL A 128 -18.16 -5.28 -6.06
C VAL A 128 -18.65 -6.67 -5.63
N LYS A 129 -18.82 -7.57 -6.59
CA LYS A 129 -19.24 -8.95 -6.36
C LYS A 129 -18.02 -9.79 -5.99
N PHE A 130 -18.13 -10.56 -4.93
CA PHE A 130 -17.11 -11.48 -4.46
C PHE A 130 -17.74 -12.76 -3.91
N ARG A 131 -16.96 -13.83 -3.87
CA ARG A 131 -17.27 -15.08 -3.18
C ARG A 131 -16.35 -15.23 -1.99
N MET A 132 -16.87 -15.75 -0.90
CA MET A 132 -16.11 -15.97 0.32
C MET A 132 -16.45 -17.34 0.88
N LYS A 133 -15.43 -18.15 1.16
CA LYS A 133 -15.57 -19.47 1.78
C LYS A 133 -14.71 -19.50 3.03
N ARG A 134 -15.25 -20.02 4.14
CA ARG A 134 -14.44 -20.23 5.36
C ARG A 134 -13.43 -21.34 5.11
N LYS A 135 -12.17 -21.10 5.45
CA LYS A 135 -11.13 -22.12 5.47
C LYS A 135 -11.48 -23.15 6.55
N THR A 136 -11.64 -24.40 6.13
CA THR A 136 -11.67 -25.52 7.07
C THR A 136 -10.25 -25.73 7.52
N SER A 137 -9.95 -25.50 8.80
CA SER A 137 -8.69 -25.91 9.39
C SER A 137 -8.51 -27.39 9.14
N SER A 138 -7.60 -27.79 8.24
CA SER A 138 -7.07 -29.14 8.31
C SER A 138 -6.32 -29.21 9.63
N SER A 139 -6.87 -29.92 10.61
CA SER A 139 -6.07 -30.40 11.73
C SER A 139 -4.91 -31.21 11.17
N ALA A 140 -3.75 -31.07 11.82
CA ALA A 140 -2.51 -31.85 11.69
C ALA A 140 -1.65 -31.57 10.44
N HIS A 141 -0.50 -30.92 10.65
CA HIS A 141 0.73 -31.62 11.03
C HIS A 141 1.66 -30.72 11.84
#